data_AF-H5Y2G9-F1
#
_entry.id   AF-H5Y2G9-F1
#
_cell.length_a   1.000
_cell.length_b   1.000
_cell.length_c   1.000
_cell.angle_alpha   90.00
_cell.angle_beta   90.00
_cell.angle_gamma   90.00
#
_symmetry.space_group_name_H-M   'P 1'
#
loop_
_entity.id
_entity.type
_entity.pdbx_description
1 polymer ?
#
loop_
_entity_poly.entity_id
_entity_poly.type
_entity_poly.pdbx_seq_one_letter_code
_entity_poly.pdbx_strand_id
1 'polypeptide(L)'
;MSFDVKTVELIAIGASVAANCHPCIQTHVNKGLKAGLTEEEIKEAIEVGRTVRSGAANSMDKLVSNPAELIANPAKSSGKCC
;
A
#
# COMPACT_ATOMS: atom_id res chain seq x y z
N MET A 1 -19.05 -10.82 1.81
CA MET A 1 -18.54 -9.50 1.37
C MET A 1 -19.63 -8.83 0.55
N SER A 2 -19.89 -7.54 0.76
CA SER A 2 -20.95 -6.77 0.06
C SER A 2 -20.49 -6.06 -1.21
N PHE A 3 -19.19 -5.96 -1.45
CA PHE A 3 -18.62 -5.35 -2.65
C PHE A 3 -18.69 -6.28 -3.87
N ASP A 4 -18.88 -5.70 -5.05
CA ASP A 4 -18.73 -6.41 -6.31
C ASP A 4 -17.25 -6.73 -6.61
N VAL A 5 -17.03 -7.63 -7.58
CA VAL A 5 -15.68 -8.13 -7.90
C VAL A 5 -14.75 -7.01 -8.39
N LYS A 6 -15.24 -6.07 -9.22
CA LYS A 6 -14.40 -4.96 -9.71
C LYS A 6 -13.94 -4.09 -8.56
N THR A 7 -14.86 -3.76 -7.64
CA THR A 7 -14.55 -2.98 -6.43
C THR A 7 -13.52 -3.68 -5.55
N VAL A 8 -13.68 -4.98 -5.29
CA VAL A 8 -12.72 -5.76 -4.50
C VAL A 8 -11.34 -5.76 -5.14
N GLU A 9 -11.25 -5.98 -6.46
CA GLU A 9 -9.96 -6.04 -7.15
C GLU A 9 -9.28 -4.67 -7.23
N LEU A 10 -10.02 -3.57 -7.42
CA LEU A 10 -9.45 -2.21 -7.35
C LEU A 10 -8.83 -1.91 -5.99
N ILE A 11 -9.54 -2.24 -4.90
CA ILE A 11 -9.03 -2.09 -3.53
C ILE A 11 -7.78 -2.94 -3.34
N ALA A 12 -7.81 -4.20 -3.81
CA ALA A 12 -6.68 -5.11 -3.67
C ALA A 12 -5.45 -4.68 -4.48
N ILE A 13 -5.63 -4.13 -5.68
CA ILE A 13 -4.57 -3.55 -6.51
C ILE A 13 -3.91 -2.38 -5.76
N GLY A 14 -4.70 -1.41 -5.30
CA GLY A 14 -4.19 -0.27 -4.54
C GLY A 14 -3.45 -0.68 -3.26
N ALA A 15 -4.02 -1.61 -2.49
CA ALA A 15 -3.41 -2.15 -1.28
C ALA A 15 -2.10 -2.91 -1.58
N SER A 16 -2.05 -3.68 -2.67
CA SER A 16 -0.84 -4.40 -3.09
C SER A 16 0.31 -3.44 -3.40
N VAL A 17 0.02 -2.33 -4.09
CA VAL A 17 1.01 -1.28 -4.39
C VAL A 17 1.46 -0.56 -3.12
N ALA A 18 0.52 -0.22 -2.23
CA ALA A 18 0.82 0.43 -0.96
C ALA A 18 1.74 -0.42 -0.08
N ALA A 19 1.52 -1.74 -0.05
CA ALA A 19 2.29 -2.69 0.73
C ALA A 19 3.55 -3.24 0.03
N ASN A 20 3.86 -2.82 -1.20
CA ASN A 20 4.95 -3.38 -2.03
C ASN A 20 4.86 -4.91 -2.27
N CYS A 21 3.66 -5.47 -2.28
CA CYS A 21 3.46 -6.91 -2.51
C CYS A 21 3.45 -7.25 -4.01
N HIS A 22 4.61 -7.60 -4.55
CA HIS A 22 4.82 -8.00 -5.95
C HIS A 22 3.91 -9.15 -6.43
N PRO A 23 3.80 -10.29 -5.72
CA PRO A 23 2.90 -11.37 -6.16
C PRO A 23 1.41 -10.97 -6.07
N CYS A 24 1.06 -10.13 -5.09
CA CYS A 24 -0.32 -9.65 -4.92
C CYS A 24 -0.74 -8.77 -6.10
N ILE A 25 0.09 -7.80 -6.51
CA ILE A 25 -0.26 -6.90 -7.62
C ILE A 25 -0.46 -7.67 -8.94
N GLN A 26 0.39 -8.67 -9.23
CA GLN A 26 0.21 -9.53 -10.41
C GLN A 26 -1.09 -10.33 -10.35
N THR A 27 -1.41 -10.89 -9.17
CA THR A 27 -2.61 -11.70 -8.98
C THR A 27 -3.88 -10.86 -9.15
N HIS A 28 -3.94 -9.69 -8.50
CA HIS A 28 -5.13 -8.85 -8.47
C HIS A 28 -5.35 -8.08 -9.78
N VAL A 29 -4.30 -7.67 -10.48
CA VAL A 29 -4.44 -7.14 -11.85
C VAL A 29 -5.05 -8.20 -12.77
N ASN A 30 -4.56 -9.44 -12.74
CA ASN A 30 -5.10 -10.51 -13.57
C ASN A 30 -6.56 -10.85 -13.25
N LYS A 31 -6.94 -10.86 -11.97
CA LYS A 31 -8.34 -11.06 -11.55
C LYS A 31 -9.23 -9.87 -11.95
N GLY A 32 -8.73 -8.65 -11.77
CA GLY A 32 -9.37 -7.42 -12.16
C GLY A 32 -9.70 -7.36 -13.66
N LEU A 33 -8.74 -7.70 -14.51
CA LEU A 33 -8.94 -7.81 -15.96
C LEU A 33 -10.03 -8.84 -16.31
N LYS A 34 -10.03 -10.01 -15.65
CA LYS A 34 -11.08 -11.03 -15.83
C LYS A 34 -12.46 -10.55 -15.36
N ALA A 35 -12.51 -9.63 -14.41
CA ALA A 35 -13.73 -9.01 -13.92
C ALA A 35 -14.18 -7.79 -14.76
N GLY A 36 -13.44 -7.43 -15.81
CA GLY A 36 -13.77 -6.33 -16.71
C GLY A 36 -13.31 -4.96 -16.22
N LEU A 37 -12.23 -4.89 -15.43
CA LEU A 37 -11.51 -3.63 -15.21
C LEU A 37 -10.80 -3.19 -16.49
N THR A 38 -10.82 -1.89 -16.76
CA THR A 38 -10.03 -1.29 -17.84
C THR A 38 -8.59 -1.03 -17.37
N GLU A 39 -7.70 -0.80 -18.34
CA GLU A 39 -6.33 -0.41 -18.04
C GLU A 39 -6.28 0.93 -17.27
N GLU A 40 -7.16 1.86 -17.60
CA GLU A 40 -7.31 3.15 -16.92
C GLU A 40 -7.72 2.99 -15.45
N GLU A 41 -8.74 2.19 -15.17
CA GLU A 41 -9.18 1.91 -13.79
C GLU A 41 -8.04 1.28 -12.96
N ILE A 42 -7.26 0.39 -13.57
CA ILE A 42 -6.08 -0.23 -12.93
C ILE A 42 -4.98 0.81 -12.67
N LYS A 43 -4.68 1.68 -13.65
CA LYS A 43 -3.69 2.76 -13.51
C LYS A 43 -4.06 3.72 -12.39
N GLU A 44 -5.33 4.09 -12.28
CA GLU A 44 -5.83 4.95 -11.19
C GLU A 44 -5.65 4.29 -9.83
N ALA A 45 -6.01 3.01 -9.68
CA ALA A 45 -5.80 2.28 -8.43
C ALA A 45 -4.31 2.17 -8.05
N ILE A 46 -3.43 1.96 -9.04
CA ILE A 46 -1.98 1.95 -8.84
C ILE A 46 -1.49 3.30 -8.34
N GLU A 47 -1.97 4.41 -8.92
CA GLU A 47 -1.53 5.75 -8.53
C GLU A 47 -2.01 6.12 -7.11
N VAL A 48 -3.22 5.73 -6.73
CA VAL A 48 -3.71 5.85 -5.34
C VAL A 48 -2.79 5.08 -4.39
N GLY A 49 -2.49 3.81 -4.69
CA GLY A 49 -1.60 3.00 -3.87
C GLY A 49 -0.17 3.57 -3.78
N ARG A 50 0.35 4.12 -4.88
CA ARG A 50 1.66 4.80 -4.93
C ARG A 50 1.66 6.04 -4.05
N THR A 51 0.63 6.87 -4.12
CA THR A 51 0.50 8.08 -3.30
C THR A 51 0.52 7.75 -1.82
N VAL A 52 -0.26 6.75 -1.40
CA VAL A 52 -0.27 6.28 0.00
C VAL A 52 1.11 5.79 0.44
N ARG A 53 1.76 4.96 -0.39
CA ARG A 53 3.11 4.47 -0.11
C ARG A 53 4.12 5.60 0.04
N SER A 54 4.13 6.55 -0.89
CA SER A 54 5.03 7.70 -0.86
C SER A 54 4.80 8.56 0.38
N GLY A 55 3.54 8.75 0.80
CA GLY A 55 3.23 9.44 2.04
C GLY A 55 3.82 8.75 3.27
N ALA A 56 3.68 7.43 3.36
CA ALA A 56 4.26 6.64 4.46
C ALA A 56 5.79 6.68 4.46
N ALA A 57 6.42 6.52 3.28
CA ALA A 57 7.88 6.61 3.14
C ALA A 57 8.41 7.99 3.54
N ASN A 58 7.80 9.07 3.03
CA ASN A 58 8.18 10.44 3.38
C ASN A 58 8.02 10.72 4.88
N SER A 59 6.97 10.18 5.51
CA SER A 59 6.80 10.31 6.96
C SER A 59 7.92 9.61 7.74
N MET A 60 8.33 8.43 7.28
CA MET A 60 9.46 7.70 7.86
C MET A 60 10.77 8.46 7.66
N ASP A 61 11.04 8.94 6.44
CA ASP A 61 12.24 9.71 6.11
C ASP A 61 12.38 10.96 7.00
N LYS A 62 11.27 11.68 7.24
CA LYS A 62 11.24 12.81 8.18
C LYS A 62 11.61 12.38 9.59
N LEU A 63 11.02 11.29 10.09
CA LEU A 63 11.30 10.79 11.43
C LEU A 63 12.78 10.41 11.61
N VAL A 64 13.39 9.77 10.61
CA VAL A 64 14.79 9.32 10.69
C VAL A 64 15.79 10.41 10.33
N SER A 65 15.36 11.53 9.73
CA SER A 65 16.22 12.65 9.36
C SER A 65 16.84 13.38 10.55
N ASN A 66 16.25 13.25 11.74
CA ASN A 66 16.82 13.76 12.99
C ASN A 66 16.92 12.63 14.05
N PRO A 67 18.03 11.87 14.05
CA PRO A 67 18.21 10.76 14.99
C PRO A 67 18.17 11.16 16.47
N ALA A 68 18.42 12.43 16.82
CA ALA A 68 18.38 12.90 18.20
C ALA A 68 16.96 12.76 18.81
N GLU A 69 15.91 12.95 18.00
CA GLU A 69 14.52 12.81 18.44
C GLU A 69 14.17 11.35 18.78
N LEU A 70 14.69 10.40 17.99
CA LEU A 70 14.54 8.96 18.23
C LEU A 70 15.27 8.51 19.50
N ILE A 71 16.44 9.09 19.78
CA ILE A 71 17.23 8.78 20.97
C ILE A 71 16.58 9.39 22.22
N ALA A 72 16.05 10.61 22.13
CA ALA A 72 15.41 11.31 23.25
C ALA A 72 14.06 10.70 23.65
N ASN A 73 13.34 10.11 22.69
CA ASN A 73 12.03 9.50 22.91
C ASN A 73 12.03 8.02 22.46
N PRO A 74 12.70 7.13 23.20
CA PRO A 74 12.72 5.72 22.85
C PRO A 74 11.29 5.15 22.87
N ALA A 75 10.86 4.55 21.75
CA ALA A 75 9.57 3.90 21.68
C ALA A 75 9.47 2.82 22.77
N LYS A 76 8.34 2.76 23.48
CA LYS A 76 8.03 1.66 24.40
C LYS A 76 7.88 0.38 23.56
N SER A 77 8.96 -0.38 23.46
CA SER A 77 8.99 -1.68 22.78
C SER A 77 7.96 -2.60 23.42
N SER A 78 6.89 -2.94 22.69
CA SER A 78 5.94 -4.00 23.04
C SER A 78 6.49 -5.41 22.76
N GLY A 79 7.80 -5.54 22.56
CA GLY A 79 8.49 -6.84 22.56
C GLY A 79 8.15 -7.76 21.40
N LYS A 80 7.47 -7.28 20.35
CA LYS A 80 7.16 -8.11 19.19
C LYS A 80 7.42 -7.36 17.88
N CYS A 81 8.66 -7.51 17.41
CA CYS A 81 8.96 -7.39 16.00
C CYS A 81 8.62 -8.76 15.39
N CYS A 82 7.55 -8.81 14.59
CA CYS A 82 6.92 -10.00 14.00
C CYS A 82 6.12 -10.90 14.96
#